data_AF-A0A947MRS9-F1
#
_entry.id   AF-A0A947MRS9-F1
#
_cell.length_a   1.000
_cell.length_b   1.000
_cell.length_c   1.000
_cell.angle_alpha   90.00
_cell.angle_beta   90.00
_cell.angle_gamma   90.00
#
_symmetry.space_group_name_H-M   'P 1'
#
loop_
_entity.id
_entity.type
_entity.pdbx_description
1 polymer ?
#
loop_
_entity_poly.entity_id
_entity_poly.type
_entity_poly.pdbx_seq_one_letter_code
_entity_poly.pdbx_strand_id
1 'polypeptide(L)'
;DAAKADVELDRQALRGLIQRCLERLPTRLAEAFVLREVTELDVLEVSEQLGVTQGNLAVMLHRARLRMRMCIVHEEQAAECAPC
;
A
#
# COMPACT_ATOMS: atom_id res chain seq x y z
N ASP A 1 22.56 -4.86 24.14
CA ASP A 1 23.03 -4.58 22.77
C ASP A 1 22.29 -3.39 22.17
N ALA A 2 22.88 -2.19 22.21
CA ALA A 2 22.25 -0.95 21.74
C ALA A 2 21.87 -1.00 20.24
N ALA A 3 22.76 -1.56 19.41
CA ALA A 3 22.52 -1.70 17.97
C ALA A 3 21.28 -2.56 17.62
N LYS A 4 20.90 -3.53 18.46
CA LYS A 4 19.69 -4.35 18.25
C LYS A 4 18.41 -3.55 18.56
N ALA A 5 18.47 -2.66 19.55
CA ALA A 5 17.35 -1.80 19.89
C ALA A 5 17.10 -0.76 18.80
N ASP A 6 18.16 -0.16 18.26
CA ASP A 6 18.06 0.85 17.19
C ASP A 6 17.43 0.24 15.92
N VAL A 7 17.89 -0.94 15.49
CA VAL A 7 17.31 -1.64 14.32
C VAL A 7 15.83 -1.99 14.51
N GLU A 8 15.43 -2.37 15.72
CA GLU A 8 14.03 -2.69 16.01
C GLU A 8 13.14 -1.44 16.01
N LEU A 9 13.66 -0.31 16.52
CA LEU A 9 12.98 0.98 16.46
C LEU A 9 12.78 1.44 15.00
N ASP A 10 13.81 1.32 14.16
CA ASP A 10 13.73 1.65 12.74
C ASP A 10 12.70 0.78 12.00
N ARG A 11 12.65 -0.52 12.32
CA ARG A 11 11.67 -1.44 11.74
C ARG A 11 10.24 -1.06 12.13
N GLN A 12 10.03 -0.68 13.39
CA GLN A 12 8.72 -0.23 13.87
C GLN A 12 8.30 1.08 13.22
N ALA A 13 9.23 2.03 13.07
CA ALA A 13 8.99 3.29 12.39
C ALA A 13 8.59 3.07 10.92
N LEU A 14 9.34 2.22 10.20
CA LEU A 14 9.04 1.86 8.82
C LEU A 14 7.67 1.17 8.69
N ARG A 15 7.34 0.25 9.60
CA ARG A 15 6.02 -0.39 9.62
C ARG A 15 4.90 0.64 9.83
N GLY A 16 5.10 1.59 10.74
CA GLY A 16 4.15 2.68 10.97
C GLY A 16 3.95 3.55 9.73
N LEU A 17 5.02 3.88 9.01
CA LEU A 17 4.96 4.60 7.74
C LEU A 17 4.15 3.85 6.69
N ILE A 18 4.45 2.56 6.47
CA ILE A 18 3.73 1.72 5.51
C ILE A 18 2.24 1.66 5.86
N GLN A 19 1.91 1.47 7.14
CA GLN A 19 0.52 1.42 7.61
C GLN A 19 -0.23 2.73 7.32
N ARG A 20 0.36 3.88 7.65
CA ARG A 20 -0.23 5.20 7.33
C ARG A 20 -0.43 5.40 5.84
N CYS A 21 0.51 4.93 5.02
CA CYS A 21 0.37 5.04 3.56
C CYS A 21 -0.73 4.14 3.02
N LEU A 22 -0.87 2.91 3.52
CA LEU A 22 -1.98 2.02 3.16
C LEU A 22 -3.34 2.63 3.51
N GLU A 23 -3.47 3.27 4.68
CA GLU A 23 -4.70 3.95 5.11
C GLU A 23 -5.07 5.16 4.24
N ARG A 24 -4.10 5.75 3.53
CA ARG A 24 -4.31 6.86 2.59
C ARG A 24 -4.69 6.38 1.18
N LEU A 25 -4.58 5.09 0.88
CA LEU A 25 -5.05 4.57 -0.41
C LEU A 25 -6.59 4.52 -0.41
N PRO A 26 -7.24 4.81 -1.55
CA PRO A 26 -8.66 4.51 -1.72
C PRO A 26 -8.92 3.03 -1.41
N THR A 27 -10.00 2.73 -0.68
CA THR A 27 -10.29 1.39 -0.11
C THR A 27 -10.07 0.25 -1.11
N ARG A 28 -10.63 0.37 -2.32
CA ARG A 28 -10.50 -0.65 -3.37
C ARG A 28 -9.05 -0.85 -3.87
N LEU A 29 -8.23 0.21 -3.88
CA LEU A 29 -6.81 0.11 -4.24
C LEU A 29 -6.00 -0.51 -3.11
N ALA A 30 -6.31 -0.17 -1.86
CA ALA A 30 -5.68 -0.76 -0.68
C ALA A 30 -5.97 -2.27 -0.61
N GLU A 31 -7.23 -2.69 -0.79
CA GLU A 31 -7.63 -4.10 -0.83
C GLU A 31 -6.88 -4.86 -1.93
N ALA A 32 -6.88 -4.36 -3.17
CA ALA A 32 -6.16 -4.99 -4.27
C ALA A 32 -4.65 -5.11 -4.00
N PHE A 33 -4.04 -4.06 -3.44
CA PHE A 33 -2.62 -4.05 -3.11
C PHE A 33 -2.29 -5.03 -1.99
N VAL A 34 -3.06 -5.07 -0.91
CA VAL A 34 -2.83 -6.00 0.22
C VAL A 34 -3.00 -7.44 -0.22
N LEU A 35 -4.05 -7.76 -0.97
CA LEU A 35 -4.27 -9.12 -1.44
C LEU A 35 -3.14 -9.57 -2.39
N ARG A 36 -2.70 -8.69 -3.31
CA ARG A 36 -1.70 -9.08 -4.32
C ARG A 36 -0.26 -9.03 -3.83
N GLU A 37 0.12 -8.01 -3.07
CA GLU A 37 1.53 -7.71 -2.77
C GLU A 37 1.92 -8.09 -1.33
N VAL A 38 0.95 -8.18 -0.41
CA VAL A 38 1.21 -8.53 1.00
C VAL A 38 0.78 -9.96 1.31
N THR A 39 -0.38 -10.37 0.77
CA THR A 39 -0.93 -11.72 0.90
C THR A 39 -0.44 -12.64 -0.22
N GLU A 40 0.14 -12.06 -1.27
CA GLU A 40 0.72 -12.75 -2.43
C GLU A 40 -0.26 -13.63 -3.24
N LEU A 41 -1.58 -13.41 -3.09
CA LEU A 41 -2.62 -14.12 -3.86
C LEU A 41 -2.49 -13.85 -5.35
N ASP A 42 -2.80 -14.82 -6.19
CA ASP A 42 -2.62 -14.69 -7.63
C ASP A 42 -3.58 -13.66 -8.27
N VAL A 43 -3.29 -13.25 -9.51
CA VAL A 43 -4.10 -12.22 -10.20
C VAL A 43 -5.54 -12.68 -10.41
N LEU A 44 -5.76 -13.99 -10.60
CA LEU A 44 -7.08 -14.55 -10.85
C LEU A 44 -7.91 -14.51 -9.56
N GLU A 45 -7.40 -15.07 -8.47
CA GLU A 45 -7.97 -15.08 -7.12
C GLU A 45 -8.33 -13.67 -6.66
N VAL A 46 -7.41 -12.72 -6.81
CA VAL A 46 -7.68 -11.32 -6.41
C VAL A 46 -8.77 -10.70 -7.27
N SER A 47 -8.77 -10.98 -8.59
CA SER A 47 -9.77 -10.41 -9.50
C SER A 47 -11.17 -10.97 -9.21
N GLU A 48 -11.27 -12.27 -8.90
CA GLU A 48 -12.51 -12.94 -8.52
C GLU A 48 -13.01 -12.45 -7.15
N GLN A 49 -12.13 -12.36 -6.15
CA GLN A 49 -12.46 -11.90 -4.81
C GLN A 49 -12.97 -10.45 -4.78
N LEU A 50 -12.42 -9.59 -5.64
CA LEU A 50 -12.82 -8.18 -5.73
C LEU A 50 -13.99 -7.93 -6.71
N GLY A 51 -14.36 -8.92 -7.53
CA GLY A 51 -15.39 -8.81 -8.55
C GLY A 51 -14.99 -7.89 -9.70
N VAL A 52 -13.73 -7.91 -10.13
CA VAL A 52 -13.19 -7.07 -11.22
C VAL A 52 -12.52 -7.92 -12.29
N THR A 53 -12.36 -7.38 -13.50
CA THR A 53 -11.55 -8.06 -14.53
C THR A 53 -10.06 -7.96 -14.19
N GLN A 54 -9.25 -8.92 -14.67
CA GLN A 54 -7.79 -8.87 -14.50
C GLN A 54 -7.16 -7.60 -15.09
N GLY A 55 -7.72 -7.09 -16.19
CA GLY A 55 -7.30 -5.81 -16.79
C GLY A 55 -7.57 -4.61 -15.87
N ASN A 56 -8.74 -4.57 -15.23
CA ASN A 56 -9.04 -3.53 -14.23
C ASN A 56 -8.13 -3.68 -13.00
N LEU A 57 -7.93 -4.91 -12.52
CA LEU A 57 -7.02 -5.19 -11.40
C LEU A 57 -5.59 -4.70 -11.68
N ALA A 58 -5.06 -4.92 -12.88
CA ALA A 58 -3.74 -4.44 -13.26
C ALA A 58 -3.63 -2.91 -13.18
N VAL A 59 -4.66 -2.18 -13.63
CA VAL A 59 -4.74 -0.71 -13.53
C VAL A 59 -4.84 -0.27 -12.06
N MET A 60 -5.66 -0.94 -11.25
CA MET A 60 -5.79 -0.69 -9.82
C MET A 60 -4.45 -0.85 -9.11
N LEU A 61 -3.74 -1.97 -9.34
CA LEU A 61 -2.43 -2.25 -8.75
C LEU A 61 -1.37 -1.24 -9.18
N HIS A 62 -1.36 -0.83 -10.46
CA HIS A 62 -0.47 0.23 -10.93
C HIS A 62 -0.71 1.54 -10.16
N ARG A 63 -1.96 1.97 -10.02
CA ARG A 63 -2.32 3.19 -9.27
C ARG A 63 -1.98 3.07 -7.78
N ALA A 64 -2.24 1.92 -7.18
CA ALA A 64 -1.90 1.64 -5.78
C ALA A 64 -0.39 1.75 -5.53
N ARG A 65 0.43 1.12 -6.37
CA ARG A 65 1.90 1.18 -6.29
C ARG A 65 2.45 2.60 -6.43
N LEU A 66 1.91 3.39 -7.37
CA LEU A 66 2.31 4.79 -7.51
C LEU A 66 1.96 5.60 -6.26
N ARG A 67 0.75 5.46 -5.72
CA ARG A 67 0.32 6.15 -4.50
C ARG A 67 1.16 5.75 -3.28
N MET A 68 1.43 4.46 -3.11
CA MET A 68 2.32 3.95 -2.05
C MET A 68 3.71 4.56 -2.15
N ARG A 69 4.32 4.54 -3.36
CA ARG A 69 5.64 5.13 -3.59
C ARG A 69 5.66 6.62 -3.26
N MET A 70 4.68 7.38 -3.77
CA MET A 70 4.59 8.81 -3.52
C MET A 70 4.43 9.10 -2.02
N CYS A 71 3.59 8.33 -1.32
CA CYS A 71 3.38 8.52 0.11
C CYS A 71 4.64 8.24 0.94
N ILE A 72 5.38 7.18 0.61
CA ILE A 72 6.63 6.82 1.31
C ILE A 72 7.72 7.87 1.06
N VAL A 73 7.84 8.39 -0.17
CA VAL A 73 8.87 9.38 -0.54
C VAL A 73 8.53 10.78 -0.06
N HIS A 74 7.24 11.13 -0.01
CA HIS A 74 6.77 12.50 0.26
C HIS A 74 5.88 12.56 1.51
N GLU A 75 6.28 11.94 2.64
CA GLU A 75 5.46 11.96 3.88
C GLU A 75 4.98 13.37 4.29
N GLU A 76 5.68 14.44 3.87
CA GLU A 76 5.33 15.84 4.10
C GLU A 76 4.15 16.41 3.26
N GLN A 77 3.72 15.79 2.15
CA GLN A 77 2.78 16.44 1.21
C GLN A 77 1.38 15.82 1.11
N ALA A 78 1.07 14.78 1.90
CA ALA A 78 -0.19 14.06 1.75
C ALA A 78 -1.41 14.70 2.44
N ALA A 79 -1.25 15.85 3.10
CA ALA A 79 -2.37 16.58 3.70
C ALA A 79 -3.25 17.31 2.65
N GLU A 80 -2.75 17.50 1.41
CA GLU A 80 -3.34 18.48 0.48
C GLU A 80 -3.97 17.89 -0.79
N CYS A 81 -4.14 16.57 -0.87
CA CYS A 81 -4.83 15.99 -2.02
C CYS A 81 -5.83 14.90 -1.61
N ALA A 82 -6.87 15.33 -0.90
CA ALA A 82 -8.18 14.71 -1.05
C ALA A 82 -8.92 15.46 -2.18
N PRO A 83 -8.86 15.01 -3.45
CA PRO A 83 -9.81 15.50 -4.43
C PRO A 83 -11.16 14.88 -4.08
N CYS A 84 -12.10 15.73 -3.66
CA CYS A 84 -13.52 15.53 -3.90
C CYS A 84 -13.77 15.23 -5.38
#